data_AF-A0A8S9J608-F1
#
_entry.id   AF-A0A8S9J608-F1
#
_cell.length_a   1.000
_cell.length_b   1.000
_cell.length_c   1.000
_cell.angle_alpha   90.00
_cell.angle_beta   90.00
_cell.angle_gamma   90.00
#
_symmetry.space_group_name_H-M   'P 1'
#
loop_
_entity.id
_entity.type
_entity.pdbx_description
1 polymer ?
#
loop_
_entity_poly.entity_id
_entity_poly.type
_entity_poly.pdbx_seq_one_letter_code
_entity_poly.pdbx_strand_id
1 'polypeptide(L)'
;MEEFVKRSTRRDTWMLLSGNDVPAKRRLALTVTTALFGSVDNMLKINLKTSKASEAYEELEKALKNGEKVVVLIEGVDLADDRFMELLVDRVEAGKSGDLDDSQGKKSHMIFLLTREDDECEHNEHVVIPMVLKCKKLSSGLVNNKRKPESDAVSTMVKMKNPRIQEEEDVACDISNIKKEFSRQLSFGSNALDLNLRVDAVEQEEEAAAKSATQERVLDSIKNRFDFTVLSNEDITKFFVTKIKDSCEEILGQHEERFGFTVEPELIEKFYRGCGFFANGLFEEWVKDVFQTGLITVKNGGREGISVINLCLRGIDMIDQGEVYEEEGFMGTCLPNRIQVFFVD
;
A
#
# COMPACT_ATOMS: atom_id res chain seq x y z
N MET A 1 26.28 -16.63 -50.87
CA MET A 1 25.17 -16.81 -49.91
C MET A 1 25.52 -15.92 -48.75
N GLU A 2 25.06 -14.66 -48.79
CA GLU A 2 25.32 -13.67 -47.75
C GLU A 2 24.35 -13.93 -46.60
N GLU A 3 24.87 -14.42 -45.47
CA GLU A 3 24.13 -14.43 -44.22
C GLU A 3 23.98 -12.98 -43.74
N PHE A 4 22.76 -12.46 -43.83
CA PHE A 4 22.38 -11.25 -43.12
C PHE A 4 22.49 -11.53 -41.61
N VAL A 5 23.61 -11.12 -41.01
CA VAL A 5 23.73 -10.97 -39.57
C VAL A 5 22.70 -9.93 -39.15
N LYS A 6 21.59 -10.37 -38.53
CA LYS A 6 20.66 -9.48 -37.85
C LYS A 6 21.41 -8.81 -36.70
N ARG A 7 21.92 -7.60 -36.96
CA ARG A 7 22.36 -6.65 -35.93
C ARG A 7 21.22 -6.47 -34.93
N SER A 8 21.37 -6.98 -33.71
CA SER A 8 20.39 -6.74 -32.65
C SER A 8 20.72 -5.41 -32.00
N THR A 9 20.04 -4.35 -32.45
CA THR A 9 20.09 -3.02 -31.84
C THR A 9 19.66 -3.09 -30.37
N ARG A 10 20.36 -2.33 -29.52
CA ARG A 10 19.94 -2.01 -28.15
C ARG A 10 18.55 -1.39 -28.25
N ARG A 11 17.53 -2.14 -27.82
CA ARG A 11 16.14 -1.66 -27.82
C ARG A 11 15.69 -1.62 -26.39
N ASP A 12 15.92 -0.47 -25.78
CA ASP A 12 15.20 -0.13 -24.57
C ASP A 12 13.71 -0.04 -24.91
N THR A 13 12.88 -0.59 -24.03
CA THR A 13 11.44 -0.50 -24.18
C THR A 13 10.96 0.66 -23.34
N TRP A 14 10.17 1.55 -23.93
CA TRP A 14 9.60 2.71 -23.24
C TRP A 14 8.09 2.57 -23.16
N MET A 15 7.53 2.83 -21.99
CA MET A 15 6.10 2.85 -21.72
C MET A 15 5.76 4.09 -20.90
N LEU A 16 4.71 4.80 -21.31
CA LEU A 16 4.13 5.92 -20.57
C LEU A 16 2.81 5.45 -19.96
N LEU A 17 2.70 5.56 -18.64
CA LEU A 17 1.57 5.15 -17.84
C LEU A 17 0.86 6.40 -17.30
N SER A 18 -0.34 6.65 -17.80
CA SER A 18 -1.22 7.74 -17.36
C SER A 18 -2.36 7.18 -16.51
N GLY A 19 -3.10 8.07 -15.84
CA GLY A 19 -4.34 7.73 -15.15
C GLY A 19 -4.13 7.45 -13.66
N ASN A 20 -5.21 7.68 -12.91
CA ASN A 20 -5.23 7.84 -11.46
C ASN A 20 -5.02 6.56 -10.62
N ASP A 21 -4.83 5.40 -11.22
CA ASP A 21 -4.55 4.15 -10.48
C ASP A 21 -3.03 3.95 -10.25
N VAL A 22 -2.49 4.69 -9.28
CA VAL A 22 -1.08 4.58 -8.86
C VAL A 22 -0.70 3.15 -8.42
N PRO A 23 -1.48 2.44 -7.59
CA PRO A 23 -1.16 1.06 -7.23
C PRO A 23 -1.05 0.12 -8.42
N ALA A 24 -1.94 0.23 -9.43
CA ALA A 24 -1.88 -0.61 -10.62
C ALA A 24 -0.66 -0.31 -11.50
N LYS A 25 -0.27 0.97 -11.65
CA LYS A 25 0.96 1.36 -12.37
C LYS A 25 2.20 0.75 -11.71
N ARG A 26 2.31 0.83 -10.38
CA ARG A 26 3.40 0.18 -9.61
C ARG A 26 3.36 -1.34 -9.73
N ARG A 27 2.17 -1.93 -9.61
CA ARG A 27 1.97 -3.39 -9.73
C ARG A 27 2.33 -3.93 -11.09
N LEU A 28 2.10 -3.16 -12.16
CA LEU A 28 2.60 -3.48 -13.51
C LEU A 28 4.12 -3.57 -13.50
N ALA A 29 4.82 -2.58 -12.93
CA ALA A 29 6.28 -2.57 -12.86
C ALA A 29 6.83 -3.80 -12.11
N LEU A 30 6.26 -4.11 -10.94
CA LEU A 30 6.61 -5.31 -10.18
C LEU A 30 6.37 -6.59 -10.98
N THR A 31 5.25 -6.68 -11.68
CA THR A 31 4.87 -7.84 -12.49
C THR A 31 5.83 -8.02 -13.66
N VAL A 32 6.14 -6.95 -14.39
CA VAL A 32 7.09 -6.97 -15.52
C VAL A 32 8.48 -7.38 -15.05
N THR A 33 8.95 -6.81 -13.94
CA THR A 33 10.26 -7.13 -13.36
C THR A 33 10.34 -8.59 -12.98
N THR A 34 9.35 -9.09 -12.23
CA THR A 34 9.32 -10.48 -11.77
C THR A 34 9.18 -11.45 -12.95
N ALA A 35 8.34 -11.14 -13.95
CA ALA A 35 8.13 -12.01 -15.10
C ALA A 35 9.35 -12.10 -16.03
N LEU A 36 10.11 -11.01 -16.19
CA LEU A 36 11.25 -10.98 -17.11
C LEU A 36 12.58 -11.33 -16.45
N PHE A 37 12.74 -11.00 -15.17
CA PHE A 37 14.01 -11.11 -14.46
C PHE A 37 13.96 -12.03 -13.23
N GLY A 38 12.77 -12.53 -12.85
CA GLY A 38 12.60 -13.51 -11.77
C GLY A 38 12.76 -12.95 -10.35
N SER A 39 13.22 -11.71 -10.19
CA SER A 39 13.32 -11.02 -8.90
C SER A 39 12.96 -9.54 -9.05
N VAL A 40 12.29 -9.00 -8.04
CA VAL A 40 12.00 -7.56 -7.89
C VAL A 40 13.25 -6.71 -7.68
N ASP A 41 14.38 -7.32 -7.27
CA ASP A 41 15.67 -6.62 -7.08
C ASP A 41 16.23 -6.03 -8.37
N ASN A 42 15.74 -6.50 -9.53
CA ASN A 42 16.08 -5.96 -10.85
C ASN A 42 15.20 -4.76 -11.24
N MET A 43 14.57 -4.10 -10.26
CA MET A 43 13.79 -2.88 -10.46
C MET A 43 14.50 -1.70 -9.81
N LEU A 44 14.67 -0.62 -10.57
CA LEU A 44 15.02 0.69 -10.05
C LEU A 44 13.75 1.53 -10.00
N LYS A 45 13.35 1.97 -8.80
CA LYS A 45 12.21 2.86 -8.60
C LYS A 45 12.71 4.23 -8.21
N ILE A 46 12.34 5.25 -8.98
CA ILE A 46 12.66 6.65 -8.73
C ILE A 46 11.33 7.39 -8.57
N ASN A 47 11.14 8.08 -7.46
CA ASN A 47 9.95 8.89 -7.23
C ASN A 47 10.35 10.37 -7.21
N LEU A 48 10.06 11.10 -8.29
CA LEU A 48 10.54 12.48 -8.44
C LEU A 48 9.86 13.49 -7.50
N LYS A 49 8.77 13.09 -6.85
CA LYS A 49 8.09 13.91 -5.84
C LYS A 49 8.79 13.86 -4.48
N THR A 50 9.35 12.69 -4.12
CA THR A 50 9.93 12.45 -2.79
C THR A 50 11.45 12.39 -2.80
N SER A 51 12.05 11.96 -3.91
CA SER A 51 13.51 11.93 -4.09
C SER A 51 14.06 13.34 -4.28
N LYS A 52 15.28 13.60 -3.78
CA LYS A 52 15.99 14.82 -4.17
C LYS A 52 16.42 14.71 -5.64
N ALA A 53 16.32 15.80 -6.39
CA ALA A 53 16.65 15.81 -7.82
C ALA A 53 18.05 15.26 -8.13
N SER A 54 19.06 15.60 -7.32
CA SER A 54 20.42 15.07 -7.50
C SER A 54 20.53 13.57 -7.25
N GLU A 55 19.82 13.05 -6.25
CA GLU A 55 19.83 11.62 -5.91
C GLU A 55 19.16 10.81 -7.02
N ALA A 56 17.99 11.27 -7.49
CA ALA A 56 17.27 10.66 -8.61
C ALA A 56 18.14 10.61 -9.89
N TYR A 57 18.84 11.70 -10.20
CA TYR A 57 19.76 11.78 -11.34
C TYR A 57 20.90 10.76 -11.21
N GLU A 58 21.58 10.73 -10.06
CA GLU A 58 22.72 9.84 -9.82
C GLU A 58 22.32 8.36 -9.86
N GLU A 59 21.17 8.00 -9.28
CA GLU A 59 20.63 6.64 -9.33
C GLU A 59 20.38 6.17 -10.75
N LEU A 60 19.73 7.01 -11.56
CA LEU A 60 19.45 6.70 -12.96
C LEU A 60 20.75 6.60 -13.77
N GLU A 61 21.65 7.58 -13.63
CA GLU A 61 22.92 7.60 -14.37
C GLU A 61 23.77 6.35 -14.06
N LYS A 62 23.82 5.95 -12.78
CA LYS A 62 24.51 4.73 -12.34
C LYS A 62 23.90 3.48 -13.00
N ALA A 63 22.58 3.35 -13.01
CA ALA A 63 21.90 2.22 -13.65
C ALA A 63 22.16 2.16 -15.17
N LEU A 64 22.20 3.31 -15.83
CA LEU A 64 22.52 3.41 -17.26
C LEU A 64 23.96 2.97 -17.57
N LYS A 65 24.93 3.33 -16.70
CA LYS A 65 26.36 2.98 -16.81
C LYS A 65 26.61 1.50 -16.54
N ASN A 66 25.93 0.90 -15.57
CA ASN A 66 26.13 -0.50 -15.20
C ASN A 66 25.68 -1.49 -16.30
N GLY A 67 24.80 -1.05 -17.21
CA GLY A 67 24.34 -1.87 -18.34
C GLY A 67 23.57 -3.13 -17.90
N GLU A 68 22.95 -3.08 -16.73
CA GLU A 68 22.23 -4.19 -16.12
C GLU A 68 20.87 -4.42 -16.79
N LYS A 69 20.34 -5.64 -16.62
CA LYS A 69 18.95 -5.97 -16.98
C LYS A 69 18.06 -5.43 -15.88
N VAL A 70 17.51 -4.24 -16.09
CA VAL A 70 16.74 -3.53 -15.07
C VAL A 70 15.45 -2.96 -15.64
N VAL A 71 14.38 -3.04 -14.86
CA VAL A 71 13.16 -2.25 -15.08
C VAL A 71 13.31 -0.95 -14.31
N VAL A 72 13.18 0.19 -14.99
CA VAL A 72 13.24 1.51 -14.38
C VAL A 72 11.81 2.06 -14.31
N LEU A 73 11.27 2.20 -13.09
CA LEU A 73 10.01 2.88 -12.81
C LEU A 73 10.33 4.31 -12.38
N ILE A 74 9.86 5.30 -13.14
CA ILE A 74 10.00 6.72 -12.83
C ILE A 74 8.61 7.28 -12.54
N GLU A 75 8.36 7.67 -11.30
CA GLU A 75 7.08 8.20 -10.86
C GLU A 75 7.08 9.74 -10.90
N GLY A 76 6.06 10.31 -11.55
CA GLY A 76 5.91 11.77 -11.69
C GLY A 76 6.91 12.39 -12.66
N VAL A 77 7.06 11.80 -13.86
CA VAL A 77 8.03 12.27 -14.88
C VAL A 77 7.79 13.71 -15.33
N ASP A 78 6.58 14.21 -15.15
CA ASP A 78 6.17 15.60 -15.35
C ASP A 78 6.84 16.56 -14.35
N LEU A 79 7.27 16.07 -13.18
CA LEU A 79 8.01 16.82 -12.15
C LEU A 79 9.54 16.81 -12.36
N ALA A 80 10.04 16.16 -13.41
CA ALA A 80 11.47 16.05 -13.65
C ALA A 80 12.12 17.41 -13.92
N ASP A 81 13.31 17.65 -13.35
CA ASP A 81 14.10 18.83 -13.66
C ASP A 81 14.78 18.76 -15.04
N ASP A 82 15.31 19.90 -15.49
CA ASP A 82 15.95 20.02 -16.81
C ASP A 82 17.07 18.98 -17.01
N ARG A 83 17.86 18.72 -15.97
CA ARG A 83 19.03 17.82 -16.05
C ARG A 83 18.60 16.36 -16.15
N PHE A 84 17.58 15.98 -15.40
CA PHE A 84 17.00 14.64 -15.44
C PHE A 84 16.31 14.38 -16.78
N MET A 85 15.59 15.38 -17.30
CA MET A 85 14.96 15.29 -18.62
C MET A 85 15.97 15.17 -19.75
N GLU A 86 17.07 15.95 -19.72
CA GLU A 86 18.17 15.85 -20.69
C GLU A 86 18.73 14.41 -20.74
N LEU A 87 18.94 13.79 -19.58
CA LEU A 87 19.42 12.41 -19.50
C LEU A 87 18.44 11.39 -20.08
N LEU A 88 17.11 11.61 -19.96
CA LEU A 88 16.11 10.79 -20.64
C LEU A 88 16.12 11.01 -22.16
N VAL A 89 16.26 12.26 -22.61
CA VAL A 89 16.33 12.62 -24.05
C VAL A 89 17.53 11.93 -24.69
N ASP A 90 18.72 12.12 -24.12
CA ASP A 90 19.96 11.52 -24.59
C ASP A 90 19.82 10.00 -24.72
N ARG A 91 19.14 9.38 -23.75
CA ARG A 91 18.93 7.94 -23.78
C ARG A 91 17.96 7.48 -24.86
N VAL A 92 16.86 8.20 -25.06
CA VAL A 92 15.90 7.94 -26.15
C VAL A 92 16.58 8.10 -27.51
N GLU A 93 17.43 9.10 -27.67
CA GLU A 93 18.17 9.37 -28.90
C GLU A 93 19.28 8.35 -29.17
N ALA A 94 20.04 7.97 -28.15
CA ALA A 94 21.04 6.90 -28.24
C ALA A 94 20.43 5.55 -28.66
N GLY A 95 19.17 5.28 -28.28
CA GLY A 95 18.43 4.11 -28.73
C GLY A 95 17.98 4.17 -30.20
N LYS A 96 17.81 5.37 -30.76
CA LYS A 96 17.44 5.59 -32.17
C LYS A 96 18.65 5.59 -33.09
N SER A 97 19.80 6.08 -32.61
CA SER A 97 20.99 6.27 -33.44
C SER A 97 21.64 4.95 -33.86
N GLY A 98 21.39 3.83 -33.18
CA GLY A 98 21.88 2.51 -33.58
C GLY A 98 23.40 2.37 -33.62
N ASP A 99 24.13 3.40 -33.19
CA ASP A 99 25.56 3.59 -33.41
C ASP A 99 26.26 3.72 -32.05
N LEU A 100 26.30 2.60 -31.33
CA LEU A 100 27.19 2.43 -30.17
C LEU A 100 27.77 1.02 -30.20
N ASP A 101 28.96 0.97 -30.80
CA ASP A 101 30.11 0.11 -30.55
C ASP A 101 29.83 -1.37 -30.22
N ASP A 102 30.16 -2.25 -31.17
CA ASP A 102 30.20 -3.72 -31.10
C ASP A 102 31.20 -4.27 -30.04
N SER A 103 31.74 -3.43 -29.16
CA SER A 103 32.87 -3.77 -28.29
C SER A 103 32.50 -4.33 -26.90
N GLN A 104 31.22 -4.39 -26.52
CA GLN A 104 30.78 -5.15 -25.34
C GLN A 104 29.53 -5.98 -25.60
N GLY A 105 29.71 -7.30 -25.70
CA GLY A 105 28.67 -8.31 -25.93
C GLY A 105 27.60 -8.47 -24.83
N LYS A 106 27.31 -7.44 -24.03
CA LYS A 106 26.18 -7.44 -23.09
C LYS A 106 25.02 -6.68 -23.70
N LYS A 107 24.01 -7.43 -24.13
CA LYS A 107 22.68 -6.91 -24.50
C LYS A 107 22.03 -6.30 -23.26
N SER A 108 22.29 -5.02 -22.96
CA SER A 108 21.54 -4.29 -21.94
C SER A 108 20.13 -4.07 -22.47
N HIS A 109 19.15 -4.73 -21.84
CA HIS A 109 17.73 -4.56 -22.14
C HIS A 109 17.09 -3.89 -20.94
N MET A 110 16.91 -2.57 -21.04
CA MET A 110 16.25 -1.80 -20.01
C MET A 110 14.79 -1.55 -20.43
N ILE A 111 13.90 -1.55 -19.45
CA ILE A 111 12.49 -1.22 -19.67
C ILE A 111 12.18 -0.01 -18.81
N PHE A 112 11.79 1.09 -19.45
CA PHE A 112 11.39 2.33 -18.80
C PHE A 112 9.88 2.39 -18.70
N LEU A 113 9.37 2.49 -17.47
CA LEU A 113 7.98 2.73 -17.13
C LEU A 113 7.91 4.14 -16.52
N LEU A 114 7.40 5.08 -17.30
CA LEU A 114 7.26 6.48 -16.87
C LEU A 114 5.82 6.68 -16.43
N THR A 115 5.58 7.17 -15.22
CA THR A 115 4.23 7.59 -14.80
C THR A 115 4.15 9.10 -14.79
N ARG A 116 3.01 9.63 -15.23
CA ARG A 116 2.64 11.01 -14.88
C ARG A 116 2.04 11.05 -13.48
N GLU A 117 2.16 12.20 -12.82
CA GLU A 117 1.49 12.45 -11.56
C GLU A 117 -0.03 12.42 -11.74
N ASP A 118 -0.70 11.82 -10.77
CA ASP A 118 -2.12 11.97 -10.53
C ASP A 118 -2.28 12.35 -9.06
N ASP A 119 -3.21 13.27 -8.77
CA ASP A 119 -3.41 13.81 -7.43
C ASP A 119 -3.61 12.69 -6.39
N GLU A 120 -2.88 12.86 -5.30
CA GLU A 120 -2.92 12.10 -4.03
C GLU A 120 -2.50 10.62 -4.07
N CYS A 121 -1.29 10.33 -3.55
CA CYS A 121 -1.00 9.13 -2.76
C CYS A 121 0.38 9.23 -2.07
N GLU A 122 0.50 10.05 -1.03
CA GLU A 122 1.58 9.87 -0.04
C GLU A 122 1.22 8.67 0.85
N HIS A 123 1.65 7.47 0.45
CA HIS A 123 1.57 6.28 1.30
C HIS A 123 2.98 5.80 1.60
N ASN A 124 3.28 5.68 2.89
CA ASN A 124 4.53 5.10 3.34
C ASN A 124 4.57 3.62 2.95
N GLU A 125 5.56 3.27 2.13
CA GLU A 125 5.79 1.92 1.58
C GLU A 125 6.02 0.87 2.68
N HIS A 126 6.40 1.33 3.88
CA HIS A 126 6.89 0.52 4.98
C HIS A 126 5.91 0.37 6.15
N VAL A 127 4.69 0.92 6.06
CA VAL A 127 3.74 0.78 7.18
C VAL A 127 3.02 -0.56 7.08
N VAL A 128 3.29 -1.45 8.03
CA VAL A 128 2.61 -2.73 8.16
C VAL A 128 1.13 -2.51 8.44
N ILE A 129 0.27 -3.18 7.68
CA ILE A 129 -1.18 -3.15 7.82
C ILE A 129 -1.55 -4.11 8.97
N PRO A 130 -2.01 -3.61 10.13
CA PRO A 130 -2.25 -4.48 11.27
C PRO A 130 -3.60 -5.18 11.08
N MET A 131 -3.61 -6.51 11.17
CA MET A 131 -4.79 -7.32 10.86
C MET A 131 -5.17 -8.26 11.99
N VAL A 132 -6.46 -8.54 12.11
CA VAL A 132 -7.01 -9.52 13.05
C VAL A 132 -8.11 -10.35 12.39
N LEU A 133 -8.19 -11.62 12.77
CA LEU A 133 -9.25 -12.55 12.40
C LEU A 133 -10.26 -12.63 13.54
N LYS A 134 -11.49 -12.16 13.31
CA LYS A 134 -12.62 -12.30 14.23
C LYS A 134 -13.48 -13.47 13.79
N CYS A 135 -13.60 -14.49 14.64
CA CYS A 135 -14.31 -15.73 14.34
C CYS A 135 -15.52 -15.89 15.27
N LYS A 136 -16.70 -16.14 14.70
CA LYS A 136 -17.90 -16.53 15.44
C LYS A 136 -18.08 -18.03 15.44
N LYS A 137 -18.37 -18.61 16.60
CA LYS A 137 -18.67 -20.04 16.73
C LYS A 137 -20.08 -20.33 16.23
N LEU A 138 -20.32 -21.54 15.73
CA LEU A 138 -21.66 -22.08 15.60
C LEU A 138 -22.20 -22.26 17.01
N SER A 139 -23.28 -21.56 17.36
CA SER A 139 -24.00 -21.91 18.58
C SER A 139 -24.47 -23.36 18.42
N SER A 140 -24.02 -24.25 19.31
CA SER A 140 -24.69 -25.54 19.41
C SER A 140 -26.11 -25.24 19.86
N GLY A 141 -27.06 -25.35 18.93
CA GLY A 141 -28.47 -25.47 19.27
C GLY A 141 -28.59 -26.72 20.13
N LEU A 142 -28.43 -26.57 21.44
CA LEU A 142 -28.48 -27.68 22.36
C LEU A 142 -29.93 -28.19 22.35
N VAL A 143 -30.11 -29.31 21.66
CA VAL A 143 -31.15 -30.30 21.94
C VAL A 143 -31.04 -30.62 23.42
N ASN A 144 -31.75 -29.86 24.25
CA ASN A 144 -31.90 -30.07 25.67
C ASN A 144 -32.73 -31.34 25.89
N ASN A 145 -32.08 -32.49 25.81
CA ASN A 145 -32.63 -33.75 26.29
C ASN A 145 -31.48 -34.62 26.80
N LYS A 146 -31.09 -34.41 28.06
CA LYS A 146 -30.84 -35.48 29.04
C LYS A 146 -30.57 -34.92 30.43
N ARG A 147 -31.57 -35.17 31.28
CA ARG A 147 -31.67 -35.17 32.75
C ARG A 147 -30.33 -35.11 33.50
N LYS A 148 -30.21 -34.14 34.42
CA LYS A 148 -29.29 -34.23 35.56
C LYS A 148 -29.81 -35.30 36.54
N PRO A 149 -28.97 -36.19 37.09
CA PRO A 149 -29.33 -36.93 38.29
C PRO A 149 -29.13 -36.03 39.51
N GLU A 150 -30.12 -36.05 40.40
CA GLU A 150 -30.14 -35.40 41.69
C GLU A 150 -29.01 -35.92 42.60
N SER A 151 -28.38 -35.02 43.35
CA SER A 151 -27.72 -35.39 44.60
C SER A 151 -28.19 -34.43 45.69
N ASP A 152 -29.21 -34.88 46.43
CA ASP A 152 -29.58 -34.35 47.72
C ASP A 152 -28.49 -34.65 48.76
N ALA A 153 -27.99 -33.60 49.43
CA ALA A 153 -27.52 -33.68 50.82
C ALA A 153 -27.50 -32.27 51.44
N VAL A 154 -28.56 -32.00 52.19
CA VAL A 154 -28.81 -30.95 53.20
C VAL A 154 -27.58 -30.77 54.12
N SER A 155 -27.09 -29.57 54.49
CA SER A 155 -27.59 -28.60 55.49
C SER A 155 -26.50 -27.52 55.60
N THR A 156 -26.72 -26.22 55.83
CA THR A 156 -27.44 -25.63 56.96
C THR A 156 -27.65 -24.12 56.70
N MET A 157 -28.81 -23.64 57.10
CA MET A 157 -29.29 -22.26 57.07
C MET A 157 -28.55 -21.33 58.05
N VAL A 158 -28.34 -20.05 57.69
CA VAL A 158 -28.66 -18.84 58.49
C VAL A 158 -28.80 -17.66 57.49
N LYS A 159 -30.00 -17.36 56.97
CA LYS A 159 -30.97 -16.34 57.43
C LYS A 159 -30.46 -14.89 57.54
N MET A 160 -31.16 -14.03 56.77
CA MET A 160 -31.61 -12.65 57.08
C MET A 160 -30.56 -11.54 56.96
N LYS A 161 -30.79 -10.36 56.34
CA LYS A 161 -31.99 -9.57 56.00
C LYS A 161 -31.59 -8.49 54.97
N ASN A 162 -32.48 -8.17 54.01
CA ASN A 162 -32.57 -6.85 53.37
C ASN A 162 -33.56 -5.99 54.18
N PRO A 163 -33.47 -4.63 54.23
CA PRO A 163 -34.16 -3.82 53.19
C PRO A 163 -33.60 -2.40 52.87
N ARG A 164 -33.67 -2.05 51.57
CA ARG A 164 -34.17 -0.82 50.87
C ARG A 164 -33.87 0.65 51.34
N ILE A 165 -33.43 1.44 50.33
CA ILE A 165 -34.00 2.72 49.77
C ILE A 165 -33.38 4.11 50.11
N GLN A 166 -33.22 4.91 49.03
CA GLN A 166 -33.17 6.40 48.86
C GLN A 166 -32.03 7.19 49.51
N GLU A 167 -31.62 8.38 49.07
CA GLU A 167 -31.59 9.20 47.84
C GLU A 167 -30.67 10.39 48.26
N GLU A 168 -29.96 10.97 47.29
CA GLU A 168 -29.42 12.35 47.21
C GLU A 168 -29.03 13.13 48.49
N GLU A 169 -27.77 13.59 48.58
CA GLU A 169 -27.34 14.98 48.29
C GLU A 169 -25.98 15.30 48.97
N ASP A 170 -25.04 15.71 48.12
CA ASP A 170 -24.18 16.89 48.22
C ASP A 170 -22.97 17.03 49.18
N VAL A 171 -22.04 17.84 48.64
CA VAL A 171 -21.01 18.69 49.27
C VAL A 171 -19.52 18.24 49.22
N ALA A 172 -18.81 19.06 48.42
CA ALA A 172 -17.40 19.50 48.50
C ALA A 172 -16.30 18.65 47.86
N CYS A 173 -15.67 19.23 46.81
CA CYS A 173 -14.34 19.84 46.92
C CYS A 173 -14.04 20.77 45.73
N ASP A 174 -13.13 21.71 45.97
CA ASP A 174 -13.01 23.02 45.36
C ASP A 174 -12.48 23.10 43.92
N ILE A 175 -12.95 24.15 43.24
CA ILE A 175 -12.54 24.63 41.92
C ILE A 175 -11.32 25.56 42.09
N SER A 176 -10.19 25.20 41.47
CA SER A 176 -9.06 26.14 41.27
C SER A 176 -9.16 26.83 39.91
N ASN A 177 -9.30 28.15 39.97
CA ASN A 177 -9.35 29.12 38.88
C ASN A 177 -8.13 29.09 37.95
N ILE A 178 -8.35 29.21 36.63
CA ILE A 178 -7.58 30.07 35.70
C ILE A 178 -8.54 30.44 34.55
N LYS A 179 -9.00 31.69 34.52
CA LYS A 179 -9.65 32.32 33.36
C LYS A 179 -8.63 33.21 32.65
N LYS A 180 -8.56 33.04 31.34
CA LYS A 180 -7.70 33.72 30.38
C LYS A 180 -8.47 34.91 29.83
N GLU A 181 -7.98 36.12 30.09
CA GLU A 181 -8.52 37.37 29.54
C GLU A 181 -7.34 38.21 29.04
N PHE A 182 -7.26 38.47 27.73
CA PHE A 182 -6.45 39.56 27.18
C PHE A 182 -7.05 40.03 25.87
N SER A 183 -7.83 41.10 25.95
CA SER A 183 -8.04 42.06 24.86
C SER A 183 -7.21 43.29 25.17
N ARG A 184 -6.35 43.73 24.24
CA ARG A 184 -5.93 45.14 24.10
C ARG A 184 -5.33 45.37 22.72
N GLN A 185 -5.92 46.33 22.03
CA GLN A 185 -5.53 46.94 20.76
C GLN A 185 -4.17 47.63 20.88
N LEU A 186 -3.37 47.61 19.82
CA LEU A 186 -2.53 48.74 19.38
C LEU A 186 -2.30 48.65 17.86
N SER A 187 -2.78 49.68 17.14
CA SER A 187 -2.36 50.06 15.79
C SER A 187 -1.17 51.00 15.91
N PHE A 188 -0.17 50.91 15.03
CA PHE A 188 0.55 52.04 14.41
C PHE A 188 1.62 51.52 13.42
N GLY A 189 1.73 52.14 12.24
CA GLY A 189 3.02 52.28 11.55
C GLY A 189 3.13 51.67 10.16
N SER A 190 2.68 52.43 9.15
CA SER A 190 3.09 52.32 7.74
C SER A 190 4.62 52.26 7.60
N ASN A 191 5.14 51.29 6.85
CA ASN A 191 6.40 51.43 6.10
C ASN A 191 6.22 50.79 4.72
N ALA A 192 6.49 51.61 3.71
CA ALA A 192 6.34 51.32 2.29
C ALA A 192 7.17 50.11 1.85
N LEU A 193 6.50 49.13 1.24
CA LEU A 193 7.15 48.13 0.38
C LEU A 193 7.43 48.82 -0.96
N ASP A 194 8.69 49.15 -1.19
CA ASP A 194 9.19 49.65 -2.47
C ASP A 194 9.34 48.46 -3.44
N LEU A 195 8.35 48.28 -4.33
CA LEU A 195 8.33 47.25 -5.38
C LEU A 195 8.96 47.80 -6.67
N ASN A 196 10.22 48.22 -6.61
CA ASN A 196 11.01 48.49 -7.80
C ASN A 196 11.99 47.35 -8.06
N LEU A 197 11.45 46.17 -8.42
CA LEU A 197 12.22 45.16 -9.15
C LEU A 197 11.63 45.07 -10.56
N ARG A 198 12.30 45.70 -11.52
CA ARG A 198 12.07 45.41 -12.94
C ARG A 198 12.66 44.03 -13.19
N VAL A 199 11.82 43.00 -13.14
CA VAL A 199 12.15 41.64 -13.57
C VAL A 199 11.82 41.56 -15.05
N ASP A 200 12.82 41.25 -15.86
CA ASP A 200 12.66 40.81 -17.25
C ASP A 200 11.91 39.47 -17.26
N ALA A 201 10.58 39.53 -17.08
CA ALA A 201 9.71 38.37 -17.00
C ALA A 201 9.48 37.69 -18.36
N VAL A 202 9.82 38.36 -19.47
CA VAL A 202 9.54 37.87 -20.83
C VAL A 202 10.53 36.77 -21.24
N GLU A 203 11.81 36.88 -20.84
CA GLU A 203 12.82 35.87 -21.18
C GLU A 203 12.62 34.56 -20.39
N GLN A 204 12.18 34.64 -19.12
CA GLN A 204 11.91 33.44 -18.30
C GLN A 204 10.65 32.68 -18.72
N GLU A 205 9.58 33.37 -19.15
CA GLU A 205 8.37 32.71 -19.65
C GLU A 205 8.61 32.02 -21.00
N GLU A 206 9.37 32.64 -21.92
CA GLU A 206 9.73 32.01 -23.19
C GLU A 206 10.65 30.79 -23.01
N GLU A 207 11.61 30.87 -22.09
CA GLU A 207 12.51 29.75 -21.78
C GLU A 207 11.76 28.59 -21.11
N ALA A 208 10.85 28.89 -20.17
CA ALA A 208 10.00 27.87 -19.53
C ALA A 208 9.03 27.20 -20.53
N ALA A 209 8.46 27.97 -21.46
CA ALA A 209 7.58 27.44 -22.51
C ALA A 209 8.33 26.53 -23.50
N ALA A 210 9.54 26.89 -23.89
CA ALA A 210 10.39 26.07 -24.76
C ALA A 210 10.83 24.76 -24.08
N LYS A 211 11.07 24.79 -22.76
CA LYS A 211 11.44 23.62 -21.95
C LYS A 211 10.28 22.64 -21.79
N SER A 212 9.11 23.13 -21.42
CA SER A 212 7.88 22.33 -21.37
C SER A 212 7.59 21.66 -22.73
N ALA A 213 7.79 22.38 -23.84
CA ALA A 213 7.62 21.82 -25.17
C ALA A 213 8.62 20.69 -25.51
N THR A 214 9.86 20.77 -24.99
CA THR A 214 10.89 19.74 -25.21
C THR A 214 10.57 18.47 -24.41
N GLN A 215 10.15 18.61 -23.15
CA GLN A 215 9.70 17.52 -22.31
C GLN A 215 8.50 16.79 -22.92
N GLU A 216 7.46 17.53 -23.32
CA GLU A 216 6.27 16.95 -23.95
C GLU A 216 6.61 16.23 -25.26
N ARG A 217 7.50 16.79 -26.09
CA ARG A 217 7.93 16.15 -27.33
C ARG A 217 8.59 14.78 -27.11
N VAL A 218 9.37 14.64 -26.04
CA VAL A 218 10.02 13.37 -25.68
C VAL A 218 8.99 12.35 -25.25
N LEU A 219 8.09 12.73 -24.34
CA LEU A 219 7.01 11.88 -23.89
C LEU A 219 6.08 11.48 -25.05
N ASP A 220 5.81 12.40 -25.98
CA ASP A 220 5.05 12.19 -27.24
C ASP A 220 5.72 11.25 -28.23
N SER A 221 7.04 11.08 -28.14
CA SER A 221 7.73 10.09 -28.95
C SER A 221 7.52 8.65 -28.48
N ILE A 222 7.03 8.43 -27.25
CA ILE A 222 6.80 7.10 -26.67
C ILE A 222 5.51 6.50 -27.23
N LYS A 223 5.65 5.41 -27.97
CA LYS A 223 4.53 4.73 -28.64
C LYS A 223 3.66 3.88 -27.72
N ASN A 224 4.25 3.23 -26.70
CA ASN A 224 3.49 2.39 -25.79
C ASN A 224 2.91 3.28 -24.68
N ARG A 225 1.62 3.59 -24.80
CA ARG A 225 0.89 4.43 -23.85
C ARG A 225 -0.25 3.63 -23.28
N PHE A 226 -0.38 3.64 -21.96
CA PHE A 226 -1.43 2.93 -21.25
C PHE A 226 -2.07 3.87 -20.24
N ASP A 227 -3.39 3.77 -20.13
CA ASP A 227 -4.19 4.55 -19.19
C ASP A 227 -4.74 3.61 -18.12
N PHE A 228 -4.44 3.94 -16.87
CA PHE A 228 -4.76 3.16 -15.68
C PHE A 228 -5.78 3.94 -14.85
N THR A 229 -7.04 3.56 -14.99
CA THR A 229 -8.14 4.13 -14.22
C THR A 229 -8.51 3.24 -13.05
N VAL A 230 -8.76 3.86 -11.90
CA VAL A 230 -9.16 3.15 -10.69
C VAL A 230 -10.43 2.34 -10.97
N LEU A 231 -10.37 1.04 -10.66
CA LEU A 231 -11.51 0.14 -10.78
C LEU A 231 -12.63 0.52 -9.81
N SER A 232 -13.83 0.01 -10.06
CA SER A 232 -14.92 0.18 -9.10
C SER A 232 -14.56 -0.47 -7.76
N ASN A 233 -15.02 0.13 -6.65
CA ASN A 233 -14.81 -0.45 -5.31
C ASN A 233 -15.37 -1.89 -5.20
N GLU A 234 -16.43 -2.20 -5.95
CA GLU A 234 -17.03 -3.54 -6.02
C GLU A 234 -16.05 -4.55 -6.64
N ASP A 235 -15.41 -4.19 -7.74
CA ASP A 235 -14.43 -5.04 -8.42
C ASP A 235 -13.17 -5.27 -7.55
N ILE A 236 -12.67 -4.21 -6.92
CA ILE A 236 -11.52 -4.27 -6.00
C ILE A 236 -11.84 -5.18 -4.82
N THR A 237 -12.99 -4.98 -4.18
CA THR A 237 -13.45 -5.80 -3.05
C THR A 237 -13.58 -7.26 -3.48
N LYS A 238 -14.24 -7.51 -4.60
CA LYS A 238 -14.43 -8.87 -5.13
C LYS A 238 -13.09 -9.55 -5.39
N PHE A 239 -12.11 -8.85 -5.97
CA PHE A 239 -10.78 -9.40 -6.23
C PHE A 239 -10.09 -9.90 -4.95
N PHE A 240 -9.97 -9.03 -3.93
CA PHE A 240 -9.27 -9.38 -2.69
C PHE A 240 -10.03 -10.42 -1.87
N VAL A 241 -11.36 -10.26 -1.73
CA VAL A 241 -12.19 -11.20 -0.98
C VAL A 241 -12.12 -12.59 -1.60
N THR A 242 -12.24 -12.71 -2.92
CA THR A 242 -12.17 -14.02 -3.60
C THR A 242 -10.80 -14.66 -3.36
N LYS A 243 -9.71 -13.92 -3.60
CA LYS A 243 -8.34 -14.46 -3.48
C LYS A 243 -8.02 -14.97 -2.06
N ILE A 244 -8.53 -14.31 -1.03
CA ILE A 244 -8.33 -14.73 0.37
C ILE A 244 -9.33 -15.85 0.75
N LYS A 245 -10.58 -15.77 0.30
CA LYS A 245 -11.63 -16.76 0.58
C LYS A 245 -11.27 -18.14 0.04
N ASP A 246 -10.66 -18.22 -1.13
CA ASP A 246 -10.21 -19.48 -1.72
C ASP A 246 -9.28 -20.25 -0.75
N SER A 247 -8.46 -19.53 0.03
CA SER A 247 -7.58 -20.14 1.05
C SER A 247 -8.34 -20.59 2.31
N CYS A 248 -9.45 -19.93 2.67
CA CYS A 248 -10.33 -20.40 3.73
C CYS A 248 -10.96 -21.75 3.35
N GLU A 249 -11.40 -21.88 2.11
CA GLU A 249 -12.04 -23.10 1.59
C GLU A 249 -11.05 -24.28 1.51
N GLU A 250 -9.77 -24.02 1.21
CA GLU A 250 -8.71 -25.02 1.23
C GLU A 250 -8.49 -25.61 2.64
N ILE A 251 -8.44 -24.77 3.68
CA ILE A 251 -8.10 -25.20 5.06
C ILE A 251 -9.30 -25.75 5.84
N LEU A 252 -10.46 -25.12 5.70
CA LEU A 252 -11.68 -25.42 6.45
C LEU A 252 -12.62 -26.40 5.71
N GLY A 253 -12.37 -26.63 4.42
CA GLY A 253 -13.08 -27.57 3.55
C GLY A 253 -14.11 -26.89 2.64
N GLN A 254 -14.23 -27.41 1.41
CA GLN A 254 -15.20 -26.97 0.40
C GLN A 254 -16.64 -27.36 0.79
N HIS A 255 -17.30 -26.52 1.56
CA HIS A 255 -18.77 -26.52 1.64
C HIS A 255 -19.24 -25.08 1.81
N GLU A 256 -19.85 -24.52 0.76
CA GLU A 256 -20.42 -23.16 0.70
C GLU A 256 -21.38 -22.85 1.86
N GLU A 257 -21.93 -23.87 2.53
CA GLU A 257 -22.88 -23.74 3.63
C GLU A 257 -22.26 -23.65 5.03
N ARG A 258 -20.93 -23.78 5.20
CA ARG A 258 -20.33 -23.91 6.55
C ARG A 258 -19.97 -22.60 7.23
N PHE A 259 -19.53 -21.57 6.49
CA PHE A 259 -19.13 -20.31 7.11
C PHE A 259 -19.27 -19.11 6.17
N GLY A 260 -19.68 -17.97 6.73
CA GLY A 260 -19.58 -16.67 6.06
C GLY A 260 -18.16 -16.11 6.15
N PHE A 261 -17.61 -15.60 5.04
CA PHE A 261 -16.33 -14.90 5.03
C PHE A 261 -16.54 -13.44 4.60
N THR A 262 -16.05 -12.51 5.40
CA THR A 262 -16.09 -11.08 5.11
C THR A 262 -14.73 -10.44 5.37
N VAL A 263 -14.46 -9.35 4.66
CA VAL A 263 -13.29 -8.51 4.89
C VAL A 263 -13.79 -7.09 5.13
N GLU A 264 -13.24 -6.42 6.13
CA GLU A 264 -13.58 -5.03 6.44
C GLU A 264 -13.26 -4.09 5.26
N PRO A 265 -14.16 -3.16 4.88
CA PRO A 265 -13.93 -2.28 3.73
C PRO A 265 -12.66 -1.43 3.82
N GLU A 266 -12.34 -0.94 5.02
CA GLU A 266 -11.12 -0.16 5.25
C GLU A 266 -9.85 -1.02 5.04
N LEU A 267 -9.91 -2.32 5.39
CA LEU A 267 -8.83 -3.25 5.11
C LEU A 267 -8.64 -3.49 3.61
N ILE A 268 -9.74 -3.56 2.84
CA ILE A 268 -9.70 -3.68 1.37
C ILE A 268 -9.00 -2.46 0.76
N GLU A 269 -9.29 -1.26 1.26
CA GLU A 269 -8.60 -0.04 0.81
C GLU A 269 -7.10 -0.11 1.10
N LYS A 270 -6.71 -0.56 2.31
CA LYS A 270 -5.29 -0.74 2.66
C LYS A 270 -4.60 -1.80 1.80
N PHE A 271 -5.26 -2.92 1.51
CA PHE A 271 -4.74 -3.93 0.58
C PHE A 271 -4.54 -3.37 -0.83
N TYR A 272 -5.52 -2.63 -1.34
CA TYR A 272 -5.44 -2.03 -2.66
C TYR A 272 -4.30 -1.02 -2.75
N ARG A 273 -4.17 -0.12 -1.77
CA ARG A 273 -3.04 0.83 -1.71
C ARG A 273 -1.70 0.11 -1.56
N GLY A 274 -1.65 -0.96 -0.76
CA GLY A 274 -0.46 -1.76 -0.48
C GLY A 274 0.01 -2.61 -1.67
N CYS A 275 -0.89 -3.03 -2.57
CA CYS A 275 -0.54 -3.96 -3.65
C CYS A 275 0.40 -3.41 -4.73
N GLY A 276 0.69 -2.11 -4.70
CA GLY A 276 1.74 -1.49 -5.49
C GLY A 276 3.17 -1.73 -4.93
N PHE A 277 3.32 -2.36 -3.77
CA PHE A 277 4.62 -2.52 -3.10
C PHE A 277 5.10 -3.96 -2.97
N PHE A 278 4.29 -4.95 -3.39
CA PHE A 278 4.69 -6.36 -3.34
C PHE A 278 4.20 -7.12 -4.58
N ALA A 279 4.97 -8.12 -5.00
CA ALA A 279 4.60 -8.97 -6.13
C ALA A 279 3.43 -9.91 -5.77
N ASN A 280 2.67 -10.35 -6.79
CA ASN A 280 1.56 -11.30 -6.58
C ASN A 280 2.00 -12.61 -5.90
N GLY A 281 3.20 -13.09 -6.22
CA GLY A 281 3.77 -14.29 -5.58
C GLY A 281 3.95 -14.11 -4.08
N LEU A 282 4.50 -12.96 -3.64
CA LEU A 282 4.66 -12.64 -2.21
C LEU A 282 3.32 -12.56 -1.48
N PHE A 283 2.28 -12.04 -2.12
CA PHE A 283 0.93 -12.05 -1.54
C PHE A 283 0.41 -13.48 -1.37
N GLU A 284 0.60 -14.34 -2.37
CA GLU A 284 0.17 -15.74 -2.31
C GLU A 284 0.95 -16.54 -1.26
N GLU A 285 2.25 -16.26 -1.11
CA GLU A 285 3.08 -16.80 -0.02
C GLU A 285 2.60 -16.31 1.35
N TRP A 286 2.31 -15.02 1.50
CA TRP A 286 1.75 -14.47 2.74
C TRP A 286 0.42 -15.14 3.12
N VAL A 287 -0.47 -15.35 2.13
CA VAL A 287 -1.73 -16.03 2.37
C VAL A 287 -1.49 -17.45 2.89
N LYS A 288 -0.54 -18.19 2.32
CA LYS A 288 -0.20 -19.56 2.77
C LYS A 288 0.50 -19.60 4.11
N ASP A 289 1.48 -18.74 4.34
CA ASP A 289 2.37 -18.86 5.49
C ASP A 289 1.78 -18.19 6.74
N VAL A 290 1.12 -17.05 6.56
CA VAL A 290 0.61 -16.25 7.68
C VAL A 290 -0.89 -16.46 7.86
N PHE A 291 -1.68 -16.23 6.80
CA PHE A 291 -3.13 -16.25 6.91
C PHE A 291 -3.68 -17.67 7.18
N GLN A 292 -3.22 -18.68 6.44
CA GLN A 292 -3.62 -20.07 6.70
C GLN A 292 -3.17 -20.58 8.08
N THR A 293 -2.02 -20.14 8.60
CA THR A 293 -1.58 -20.45 9.98
C THR A 293 -2.57 -19.92 11.02
N GLY A 294 -3.08 -18.70 10.81
CA GLY A 294 -4.19 -18.15 11.57
C GLY A 294 -5.41 -19.08 11.51
N LEU A 295 -5.83 -19.48 10.32
CA LEU A 295 -6.99 -20.38 10.11
C LEU A 295 -6.83 -21.76 10.75
N ILE A 296 -5.64 -22.36 10.73
CA ILE A 296 -5.36 -23.63 11.41
C ILE A 296 -5.60 -23.50 12.92
N THR A 297 -5.22 -22.37 13.51
CA THR A 297 -5.52 -22.05 14.91
C THR A 297 -7.02 -22.00 15.14
N VAL A 298 -7.78 -21.39 14.21
CA VAL A 298 -9.25 -21.37 14.28
C VAL A 298 -9.82 -22.80 14.23
N LYS A 299 -9.36 -23.63 13.29
CA LYS A 299 -9.79 -25.04 13.11
C LYS A 299 -9.54 -25.89 14.34
N ASN A 300 -8.41 -25.71 15.00
CA ASN A 300 -8.03 -26.47 16.20
C ASN A 300 -8.73 -25.96 17.48
N GLY A 301 -9.23 -24.72 17.48
CA GLY A 301 -9.75 -24.02 18.66
C GLY A 301 -11.20 -24.32 19.07
N GLY A 302 -11.94 -25.17 18.35
CA GLY A 302 -13.35 -25.44 18.69
C GLY A 302 -13.86 -26.81 18.24
N ARG A 303 -14.58 -27.52 19.13
CA ARG A 303 -15.41 -28.68 18.76
C ARG A 303 -16.70 -28.27 18.03
N GLU A 304 -17.14 -27.04 18.25
CA GLU A 304 -18.23 -26.38 17.55
C GLU A 304 -17.62 -25.65 16.36
N GLY A 305 -18.09 -25.94 15.14
CA GLY A 305 -17.52 -25.35 13.93
C GLY A 305 -17.65 -23.82 13.89
N ILE A 306 -16.96 -23.18 12.96
CA ILE A 306 -17.00 -21.73 12.79
C ILE A 306 -18.14 -21.37 11.85
N SER A 307 -18.96 -20.37 12.21
CA SER A 307 -20.07 -19.88 11.38
C SER A 307 -19.70 -18.65 10.56
N VAL A 308 -18.83 -17.78 11.08
CA VAL A 308 -18.41 -16.55 10.39
C VAL A 308 -16.94 -16.24 10.69
N ILE A 309 -16.20 -15.86 9.66
CA ILE A 309 -14.83 -15.34 9.72
C ILE A 309 -14.84 -13.93 9.14
N ASN A 310 -14.39 -12.97 9.94
CA ASN A 310 -14.22 -11.59 9.51
C ASN A 310 -12.75 -11.19 9.64
N LEU A 311 -12.13 -10.82 8.52
CA LEU A 311 -10.78 -10.26 8.52
C LEU A 311 -10.90 -8.73 8.65
N CYS A 312 -10.35 -8.20 9.74
CA CYS A 312 -10.49 -6.80 10.12
C CYS A 312 -9.14 -6.11 10.29
N LEU A 313 -9.13 -4.78 10.17
CA LEU A 313 -8.03 -3.98 10.67
C LEU A 313 -7.97 -4.08 12.20
N ARG A 314 -6.75 -4.08 12.73
CA ARG A 314 -6.54 -3.96 14.17
C ARG A 314 -6.78 -2.50 14.57
N GLY A 315 -7.86 -2.25 15.30
CA GLY A 315 -8.14 -0.91 15.84
C GLY A 315 -7.14 -0.50 16.93
N ILE A 316 -7.02 0.81 17.14
CA ILE A 316 -6.23 1.44 18.22
C ILE A 316 -6.65 0.90 19.61
N ASP A 317 -7.91 0.50 19.76
CA ASP A 317 -8.48 -0.05 20.99
C ASP A 317 -7.87 -1.40 21.42
N MET A 318 -7.09 -2.08 20.56
CA MET A 318 -6.36 -3.31 20.91
C MET A 318 -4.92 -3.05 21.39
N ILE A 319 -4.46 -1.79 21.39
CA ILE A 319 -3.11 -1.39 21.85
C ILE A 319 -2.99 -1.52 23.38
N ASP A 320 -4.10 -1.50 24.12
CA ASP A 320 -4.14 -1.66 25.58
C ASP A 320 -3.67 -3.05 26.07
N GLN A 321 -3.39 -4.00 25.15
CA GLN A 321 -2.81 -5.31 25.48
C GLN A 321 -1.26 -5.33 25.45
N GLY A 322 -0.61 -4.18 25.27
CA GLY A 322 0.85 -4.05 25.43
C GLY A 322 1.68 -4.63 24.26
N GLU A 323 1.07 -4.83 23.09
CA GLU A 323 1.76 -5.33 21.92
C GLU A 323 2.18 -4.21 20.97
N VAL A 324 3.48 -4.15 20.72
CA VAL A 324 4.15 -3.22 19.81
C VAL A 324 3.75 -3.52 18.37
N TYR A 325 3.55 -2.48 17.57
CA TYR A 325 3.41 -2.62 16.12
C TYR A 325 4.59 -3.41 15.56
N GLU A 326 4.33 -4.35 14.63
CA GLU A 326 5.42 -4.99 13.91
C GLU A 326 6.17 -3.92 13.12
N GLU A 327 7.42 -3.64 13.50
CA GLU A 327 8.28 -2.67 12.81
C GLU A 327 8.67 -3.15 11.41
N GLU A 328 8.68 -4.47 11.20
CA GLU A 328 9.00 -5.12 9.94
C GLU A 328 7.86 -6.05 9.52
N GLY A 329 7.39 -5.89 8.28
CA GLY A 329 6.35 -6.75 7.71
C GLY A 329 6.90 -7.99 7.03
N PHE A 330 5.99 -8.84 6.56
CA PHE A 330 6.28 -10.09 5.90
C PHE A 330 7.19 -9.87 4.69
N MET A 331 8.42 -10.38 4.76
CA MET A 331 9.45 -10.24 3.74
C MET A 331 9.67 -8.78 3.30
N GLY A 332 9.59 -7.83 4.24
CA GLY A 332 9.77 -6.40 3.97
C GLY A 332 8.59 -5.73 3.27
N THR A 333 7.43 -6.38 3.19
CA THR A 333 6.19 -5.81 2.63
C THR A 333 5.35 -5.11 3.70
N CYS A 334 4.26 -4.46 3.31
CA CYS A 334 3.27 -3.90 4.23
C CYS A 334 2.32 -4.95 4.83
N LEU A 335 2.50 -6.24 4.55
CA LEU A 335 1.68 -7.31 5.10
C LEU A 335 2.24 -7.73 6.48
N PRO A 336 1.39 -8.11 7.45
CA PRO A 336 1.88 -8.49 8.77
C PRO A 336 2.51 -9.88 8.76
N ASN A 337 3.51 -10.10 9.62
CA ASN A 337 4.13 -11.41 9.85
C ASN A 337 3.20 -12.37 10.61
N ARG A 338 2.25 -11.82 11.38
CA ARG A 338 1.27 -12.60 12.15
C ARG A 338 -0.11 -11.95 12.13
N ILE A 339 -1.15 -12.80 12.13
CA ILE A 339 -2.53 -12.36 12.28
C ILE A 339 -3.10 -12.99 13.54
N GLN A 340 -3.60 -12.14 14.44
CA GLN A 340 -4.22 -12.61 15.67
C GLN A 340 -5.63 -13.13 15.43
N VAL A 341 -6.00 -14.16 16.18
CA VAL A 341 -7.32 -14.78 16.10
C VAL A 341 -8.09 -14.47 17.38
N PHE A 342 -9.26 -13.84 17.23
CA PHE A 342 -10.20 -13.56 18.30
C PHE A 342 -11.50 -14.33 18.07
N PHE A 343 -11.96 -15.04 19.10
CA PHE A 343 -13.29 -15.62 19.08
C PHE A 343 -14.28 -14.64 19.70
N VAL A 344 -15.30 -14.28 18.95
CA VAL A 344 -16.41 -13.42 19.37
C VAL A 344 -17.66 -14.27 19.55
N ASP A 345 -18.36 -14.04 20.65
CA ASP A 345 -19.60 -14.75 21.02
C ASP A 345 -20.81 -14.35 20.14
#